data_AF-A0A2P9HB85-F1
#
_entry.id   AF-A0A2P9HB85-F1
#
_cell.length_a   1.000
_cell.length_b   1.000
_cell.length_c   1.000
_cell.angle_alpha   90.00
_cell.angle_beta   90.00
_cell.angle_gamma   90.00
#
_symmetry.space_group_name_H-M   'P 1'
#
loop_
_entity.id
_entity.type
_entity.pdbx_description
1 polymer ?
#
loop_
_entity_poly.entity_id
_entity_poly.type
_entity_poly.pdbx_seq_one_letter_code
_entity_poly.pdbx_strand_id
1 'polypeptide(L)'
;MNIMQTGAGTLIREWRQRRRMSQLSLALEAEISQRHLSFVESGRCAPSREMVLRLADQLSVPLRQRNRLLVAAGFAPIYGERALEDGAQACVDGG
;
A
#
# COMPACT_ATOMS: atom_id res chain seq x y z
N MET A 1 -23.64 12.16 -0.56
CA MET A 1 -23.00 11.72 -1.81
C MET A 1 -21.61 12.34 -1.94
N ASN A 2 -20.54 11.56 -1.79
CA ASN A 2 -19.41 11.61 -2.72
C ASN A 2 -18.88 10.18 -2.84
N ILE A 3 -19.26 9.59 -3.96
CA ILE A 3 -18.96 8.23 -4.41
C ILE A 3 -17.48 7.89 -4.25
N MET A 4 -17.27 6.70 -3.70
CA MET A 4 -15.98 6.06 -3.44
C MET A 4 -15.23 5.83 -4.77
N GLN A 5 -14.55 6.83 -5.30
CA GLN A 5 -13.36 6.53 -6.08
C GLN A 5 -12.38 5.94 -5.07
N THR A 6 -12.14 4.63 -5.13
CA THR A 6 -11.16 3.95 -4.29
C THR A 6 -9.77 4.38 -4.73
N GLY A 7 -9.41 5.63 -4.43
CA GLY A 7 -8.11 6.21 -4.75
C GLY A 7 -7.02 5.48 -3.98
N ALA A 8 -5.78 5.62 -4.43
CA ALA A 8 -4.64 4.96 -3.80
C ALA A 8 -4.57 5.21 -2.28
N GLY A 9 -4.94 6.40 -1.82
CA GLY A 9 -5.04 6.74 -0.39
C GLY A 9 -5.97 5.82 0.42
N THR A 10 -7.17 5.53 -0.10
CA THR A 10 -8.12 4.62 0.54
C THR A 10 -7.57 3.20 0.60
N LEU A 11 -6.98 2.71 -0.49
CA LEU A 11 -6.37 1.38 -0.54
C LEU A 11 -5.19 1.24 0.43
N ILE A 12 -4.32 2.26 0.52
CA ILE A 12 -3.20 2.31 1.47
C ILE A 12 -3.73 2.22 2.91
N ARG A 13 -4.78 2.99 3.22
CA ARG A 13 -5.41 2.96 4.54
C ARG A 13 -5.96 1.58 4.90
N GLU A 14 -6.65 0.93 3.97
CA GLU A 14 -7.20 -0.42 4.19
C GLU A 14 -6.08 -1.43 4.48
N TRP A 15 -4.99 -1.41 3.69
CA TRP A 15 -3.84 -2.29 3.93
C TRP A 15 -3.16 -2.01 5.26
N ARG A 16 -3.01 -0.74 5.63
CA ARG A 16 -2.48 -0.34 6.94
C ARG A 16 -3.33 -0.89 8.09
N GLN A 17 -4.66 -0.80 7.98
CA GLN A 17 -5.57 -1.34 8.99
C GLN A 17 -5.50 -2.87 9.07
N ARG A 18 -5.38 -3.57 7.94
CA ARG A 18 -5.20 -5.03 7.90
C ARG A 18 -3.93 -5.48 8.61
N ARG A 19 -2.83 -4.73 8.46
CA ARG A 19 -1.55 -4.96 9.16
C ARG A 19 -1.54 -4.43 10.60
N ARG A 20 -2.64 -3.82 11.06
CA ARG A 20 -2.77 -3.17 12.38
C ARG A 20 -1.68 -2.12 12.66
N MET A 21 -1.20 -1.45 11.61
CA MET A 21 -0.17 -0.41 11.73
C MET A 21 -0.80 0.96 12.02
N SER A 22 -0.19 1.74 12.90
CA SER A 22 -0.57 3.15 13.07
C SER A 22 -0.07 3.99 11.89
N GLN A 23 -0.68 5.16 11.65
CA GLN A 23 -0.15 6.09 10.63
C GLN A 23 1.29 6.52 10.97
N LEU A 24 1.59 6.71 12.25
CA LEU A 24 2.94 7.07 12.68
C LEU A 24 3.95 5.95 12.36
N SER A 25 3.62 4.71 12.69
CA SER A 25 4.48 3.54 12.42
C SER A 25 4.78 3.40 10.93
N LEU A 26 3.74 3.43 10.07
CA LEU A 26 3.94 3.32 8.62
C LEU A 26 4.73 4.50 8.06
N ALA A 27 4.49 5.71 8.57
CA ALA A 27 5.18 6.89 8.12
C ALA A 27 6.69 6.85 8.45
N LEU A 28 7.04 6.35 9.64
CA LEU A 28 8.43 6.14 10.03
C LEU A 28 9.11 5.11 9.13
N GLU A 29 8.48 3.95 8.88
CA GLU A 29 9.05 2.91 8.01
C GLU A 29 9.15 3.33 6.54
N ALA A 30 8.24 4.20 6.07
CA ALA A 30 8.30 4.77 4.73
C ALA A 30 9.16 6.05 4.65
N GLU A 31 9.80 6.47 5.74
CA GLU A 31 10.61 7.70 5.83
C GLU A 31 9.86 8.96 5.36
N ILE A 32 8.58 9.08 5.72
CA ILE A 32 7.75 10.24 5.44
C ILE A 32 7.12 10.78 6.74
N SER A 33 6.65 12.03 6.69
CA SER A 33 5.91 12.59 7.82
C SER A 33 4.53 11.93 7.97
N GLN A 34 4.11 11.62 9.19
CA GLN A 34 2.77 11.09 9.50
C GLN A 34 1.65 11.99 8.94
N ARG A 35 1.85 13.31 8.98
CA ARG A 35 0.94 14.29 8.37
C ARG A 35 0.79 14.10 6.86
N HIS A 36 1.89 13.81 6.16
CA HIS A 36 1.88 13.59 4.72
C HIS A 36 1.10 12.30 4.41
N LEU A 37 1.38 11.21 5.13
CA LEU A 37 0.61 9.97 5.01
C LEU A 37 -0.88 10.20 5.26
N SER A 38 -1.25 11.00 6.26
CA SER A 38 -2.65 11.34 6.54
C SER A 38 -3.34 12.07 5.37
N PHE A 39 -2.64 13.00 4.71
CA PHE A 39 -3.17 13.68 3.52
C PHE A 39 -3.32 12.75 2.33
N VAL A 40 -2.37 11.83 2.12
CA VAL A 40 -2.47 10.79 1.09
C VAL A 40 -3.68 9.89 1.36
N GLU A 41 -3.84 9.35 2.59
CA GLU A 41 -4.98 8.50 2.96
C GLU A 41 -6.33 9.19 2.81
N SER A 42 -6.37 10.51 2.99
CA SER A 42 -7.59 11.32 2.88
C SER A 42 -7.85 11.82 1.45
N GLY A 43 -6.98 11.51 0.48
CA GLY A 43 -7.09 12.00 -0.90
C GLY A 43 -6.79 13.50 -1.07
N ARG A 44 -6.23 14.15 -0.05
CA ARG A 44 -5.85 15.58 -0.09
C ARG A 44 -4.52 15.83 -0.78
N CYS A 45 -3.73 14.78 -0.98
CA CYS A 45 -2.44 14.82 -1.66
C CYS A 45 -2.29 13.59 -2.55
N ALA A 46 -1.78 13.77 -3.76
CA ALA A 46 -1.48 12.68 -4.69
C ALA A 46 -0.07 12.12 -4.40
N PRO A 47 0.07 10.83 -4.07
CA PRO A 47 1.39 10.23 -3.85
C PRO A 47 2.13 10.05 -5.18
N SER A 48 3.45 10.24 -5.17
CA SER A 48 4.31 9.89 -6.30
C SER A 48 4.37 8.35 -6.49
N ARG A 49 4.70 7.90 -7.70
CA ARG A 49 4.85 6.46 -8.00
C ARG A 49 5.80 5.75 -7.04
N GLU A 50 6.95 6.34 -6.73
CA GLU A 50 7.91 5.78 -5.78
C GLU A 50 7.32 5.65 -4.37
N MET A 51 6.60 6.68 -3.90
CA MET A 51 5.94 6.65 -2.61
C MET A 51 4.88 5.55 -2.53
N VAL A 52 4.09 5.36 -3.59
CA VAL A 52 3.10 4.26 -3.66
C VAL A 52 3.79 2.90 -3.51
N LEU A 53 4.90 2.68 -4.20
CA LEU A 53 5.67 1.44 -4.11
C LEU A 53 6.28 1.23 -2.73
N ARG A 54 6.87 2.28 -2.16
CA ARG A 54 7.46 2.25 -0.81
C ARG A 54 6.41 1.89 0.24
N LEU A 55 5.25 2.56 0.22
CA LEU A 55 4.14 2.26 1.14
C LEU A 55 3.59 0.84 0.94
N ALA A 56 3.45 0.39 -0.31
CA ALA A 56 3.00 -0.95 -0.62
C ALA A 56 4.00 -2.02 -0.13
N ASP A 57 5.28 -1.69 -0.13
CA ASP A 57 6.34 -2.56 0.38
C ASP A 57 6.30 -2.71 1.89
N GLN A 58 6.27 -1.61 2.63
CA GLN A 58 6.16 -1.62 4.10
C GLN A 58 4.87 -2.30 4.59
N LEU A 59 3.77 -2.14 3.84
CA LEU A 59 2.51 -2.82 4.12
C LEU A 59 2.50 -4.30 3.71
N SER A 60 3.60 -4.80 3.14
CA SER A 60 3.73 -6.15 2.60
C SER A 60 2.54 -6.48 1.68
N VAL A 61 2.23 -5.56 0.76
CA VAL A 61 1.14 -5.68 -0.20
C VAL A 61 1.58 -6.64 -1.32
N PRO A 62 0.80 -7.68 -1.63
CA PRO A 62 1.09 -8.59 -2.73
C PRO A 62 1.16 -7.86 -4.07
N LEU A 63 2.02 -8.33 -4.98
CA LEU A 63 2.35 -7.68 -6.27
C LEU A 63 1.11 -7.29 -7.08
N ARG A 64 0.11 -8.19 -7.14
CA ARG A 64 -1.16 -7.94 -7.84
C ARG A 64 -1.91 -6.73 -7.27
N GLN A 65 -1.86 -6.53 -5.96
CA GLN A 65 -2.48 -5.39 -5.29
C GLN A 65 -1.59 -4.15 -5.31
N ARG A 66 -0.26 -4.28 -5.46
CA ARG A 66 0.61 -3.14 -5.80
C ARG A 66 0.23 -2.54 -7.15
N ASN A 67 -0.09 -3.34 -8.15
CA ASN A 67 -0.63 -2.84 -9.42
C ASN A 67 -1.94 -2.08 -9.26
N ARG A 68 -2.84 -2.59 -8.41
CA ARG A 68 -4.10 -1.88 -8.11
C ARG A 68 -3.85 -0.53 -7.45
N LEU A 69 -2.87 -0.45 -6.54
CA LEU A 69 -2.45 0.82 -5.93
C LEU A 69 -1.90 1.81 -6.95
N LEU A 70 -1.06 1.33 -7.88
CA LEU A 70 -0.50 2.16 -8.95
C LEU A 70 -1.58 2.71 -9.88
N VAL A 71 -2.48 1.85 -10.35
CA VAL A 71 -3.60 2.24 -11.22
C VAL A 71 -4.52 3.22 -10.49
N ALA A 72 -4.83 2.99 -9.21
CA ALA A 72 -5.64 3.90 -8.40
C ALA A 72 -4.95 5.25 -8.10
N ALA A 73 -3.64 5.34 -8.29
CA ALA A 73 -2.86 6.58 -8.22
C ALA A 73 -2.66 7.24 -9.61
N GLY A 74 -3.19 6.64 -10.69
CA GLY A 74 -3.02 7.14 -12.06
C GLY A 74 -1.73 6.70 -12.76
N PHE A 75 -1.02 5.69 -12.24
CA PHE A 75 0.20 5.15 -12.82
C PHE A 75 -0.04 3.81 -13.53
N ALA A 76 0.83 3.48 -14.49
CA ALA A 76 0.83 2.17 -15.14
C ALA A 76 1.21 1.04 -14.16
N PRO A 77 0.58 -0.15 -14.27
CA PRO A 77 1.00 -1.32 -13.51
C PRO A 77 2.42 -1.74 -13.91
N ILE A 78 3.18 -2.27 -12.95
CA ILE A 78 4.60 -2.61 -13.14
C ILE A 78 4.80 -4.12 -13.14
N TYR A 79 4.03 -4.84 -12.33
CA TYR A 79 4.21 -6.27 -12.15
C TYR A 79 3.33 -7.05 -13.14
N GLY A 80 3.91 -7.85 -14.01
CA GLY A 80 3.17 -8.73 -14.91
C GLY A 80 2.51 -9.89 -14.18
N GLU A 81 1.43 -10.47 -14.74
CA GLU A 81 0.61 -11.53 -14.14
C GLU A 81 1.33 -12.89 -13.94
N ARG A 82 2.65 -12.96 -14.17
CA ARG A 82 3.47 -14.19 -14.08
C ARG A 82 4.36 -14.33 -12.82
N ALA A 83 4.37 -13.39 -11.89
CA ALA A 83 5.10 -13.56 -10.62
C ALA A 83 4.12 -13.99 -9.51
N LEU A 84 3.66 -15.24 -9.59
CA LEU A 84 2.67 -15.84 -8.69
C LEU A 84 3.35 -16.81 -7.73
N GLU A 85 4.47 -16.43 -7.12
CA GLU A 85 5.10 -17.22 -6.06
C GLU A 85 5.95 -16.32 -5.17
N ASP A 86 5.30 -15.72 -4.17
CA ASP A 86 5.93 -15.48 -2.87
C ASP A 86 4.83 -15.55 -1.80
N GLY A 87 4.34 -16.77 -1.64
CA GLY A 87 3.52 -17.21 -0.51
C GLY A 87 4.40 -17.93 0.52
N ALA A 88 5.60 -17.41 0.80
CA ALA A 88 6.44 -17.94 1.87
C ALA A 88 5.89 -17.48 3.23
N GLN A 89 4.70 -17.99 3.57
CA GLN A 89 4.17 -17.93 4.91
C GLN A 89 4.86 -19.04 5.70
N ALA A 90 5.85 -18.64 6.49
CA ALA A 90 6.51 -19.49 7.47
C ALA A 90 5.46 -20.10 8.42
N CYS A 91 5.37 -21.43 8.44
CA CYS A 91 5.02 -22.18 9.64
C CYS A 91 6.10 -23.25 9.85
N VAL A 92 7.03 -22.91 10.73
CA VAL A 92 7.81 -23.87 11.51
C VAL A 92 6.88 -24.43 12.59
N ASP A 93 6.70 -25.75 12.66
CA ASP A 93 6.54 -26.51 13.92
C ASP A 93 6.61 -28.04 13.70
N GLY A 94 7.55 -28.69 14.40
CA GLY A 94 7.43 -29.99 15.07
C GLY A 94 6.98 -31.25 14.32
N GLY A 95 7.90 -32.21 14.18
CA GLY A 95 7.62 -33.62 13.88
C GLY A 95 8.88 -34.43 13.61
#